data_AF-R6DMQ9-F1
#
_entry.id   AF-R6DMQ9-F1
#
_cell.length_a   1.000
_cell.length_b   1.000
_cell.length_c   1.000
_cell.angle_alpha   90.00
_cell.angle_beta   90.00
_cell.angle_gamma   90.00
#
_symmetry.space_group_name_H-M   'P 1'
#
loop_
_entity.id
_entity.type
_entity.pdbx_description
1 polymer ?
#
loop_
_entity_poly.entity_id
_entity_poly.type
_entity_poly.pdbx_seq_one_letter_code
_entity_poly.pdbx_strand_id
1 'polypeptide(L)'
;MIISNIDNKDMEFVLPEYEYSNDEQYVLFGTGEVAESYYKQLVTRISSDRIAFFIDSMSDKKEIFGKKILKPFEVKNVNQYKYILCTFTSAVGMAEALIKLGVKDKNIIRSSKYTIDSFNEYEVKGKHICIYPPVDTQEKYRELENMFSAYLCQSLALRVDVETTIPEAKSNILRRVDQYDELSKYDLVLVWNKKNLTDEKIKGLHNAFCIDCRFFQCIDIKILTLLNYKLSDKNVIQTLEVRSKDNFKKLIGKNYKKGYLFGNGPSMTKGGEIVSKRKEDAYKIVCNAAVQNKNFMEMLCPDVYVLSDYYFIDTDNLGLLKEILDYVKNNDIMLCIPKTWIPLYVEAYGADENKLIGFTEDRTELSFPTKEQLSVYSKAHNVITRYGIPIASALCDEIYIAGCDGTKISKEEKLEWKHSQKDQKEEEENITVAKQEILNHYAFMEELLTYGESKGKKYFSFVESYIPALSSRRCRE
;
A
#
# COMPACT_ATOMS: atom_id res chain seq x y z
N MET A 1 -9.29 -0.93 9.59
CA MET A 1 -8.91 -2.08 8.73
C MET A 1 -10.05 -3.08 8.84
N ILE A 2 -10.94 -3.15 7.85
CA ILE A 2 -12.08 -4.08 7.83
C ILE A 2 -11.73 -5.13 6.77
N ILE A 3 -11.52 -6.36 7.20
CA ILE A 3 -11.32 -7.49 6.30
C ILE A 3 -12.72 -8.04 6.01
N SER A 4 -13.17 -7.92 4.76
CA SER A 4 -14.38 -8.58 4.31
C SER A 4 -14.14 -10.09 4.27
N ASN A 5 -14.90 -10.85 5.05
CA ASN A 5 -14.96 -12.31 4.98
C ASN A 5 -15.29 -12.77 3.56
N ILE A 6 -14.30 -13.29 2.85
CA ILE A 6 -14.48 -13.97 1.57
C ILE A 6 -14.00 -15.40 1.75
N ASP A 7 -14.95 -16.33 1.65
CA ASP A 7 -14.76 -17.77 1.76
C ASP A 7 -13.74 -18.25 0.69
N ASN A 8 -12.53 -18.59 1.13
CA ASN A 8 -11.34 -18.83 0.30
C ASN A 8 -11.12 -20.31 -0.05
N LYS A 9 -12.18 -21.12 -0.16
CA LYS A 9 -12.02 -22.60 -0.17
C LYS A 9 -11.55 -23.26 -1.46
N ASP A 10 -11.40 -22.56 -2.57
CA ASP A 10 -10.94 -23.17 -3.83
C ASP A 10 -9.96 -22.25 -4.60
N MET A 11 -8.64 -22.46 -4.43
CA MET A 11 -7.62 -21.68 -5.17
C MET A 11 -6.22 -22.29 -5.26
N GLU A 12 -5.59 -22.06 -6.43
CA GLU A 12 -4.15 -22.26 -6.67
C GLU A 12 -3.46 -20.90 -6.97
N PHE A 13 -2.59 -20.44 -6.08
CA PHE A 13 -1.63 -19.35 -6.33
C PHE A 13 -0.49 -19.87 -7.19
N VAL A 14 0.01 -19.13 -8.18
CA VAL A 14 1.04 -19.67 -9.10
C VAL A 14 2.42 -19.74 -8.45
N LEU A 15 3.00 -20.95 -8.39
CA LEU A 15 4.37 -21.18 -7.94
C LEU A 15 5.38 -20.39 -8.80
N PRO A 16 6.43 -19.75 -8.20
CA PRO A 16 7.40 -18.97 -8.97
C PRO A 16 8.05 -19.77 -10.10
N GLU A 17 8.42 -19.09 -11.19
CA GLU A 17 9.15 -19.74 -12.27
C GLU A 17 10.59 -20.00 -11.85
N TYR A 18 10.91 -21.28 -11.72
CA TYR A 18 12.22 -21.77 -11.33
C TYR A 18 12.37 -23.22 -11.81
N GLU A 19 13.59 -23.62 -12.16
CA GLU A 19 13.92 -25.00 -12.50
C GLU A 19 14.03 -25.85 -11.24
N TYR A 20 12.89 -26.33 -10.75
CA TYR A 20 12.83 -27.18 -9.56
C TYR A 20 13.41 -28.57 -9.84
N SER A 21 14.29 -29.05 -8.97
CA SER A 21 14.97 -30.35 -9.12
C SER A 21 15.05 -31.12 -7.80
N ASN A 22 15.26 -32.43 -7.89
CA ASN A 22 15.48 -33.28 -6.71
C ASN A 22 16.92 -33.20 -6.16
N ASP A 23 17.78 -32.40 -6.79
CA ASP A 23 19.17 -32.21 -6.33
C ASP A 23 19.28 -31.06 -5.32
N GLU A 24 18.27 -30.21 -5.23
CA GLU A 24 18.22 -29.09 -4.31
C GLU A 24 17.30 -29.35 -3.10
N GLN A 25 17.50 -28.55 -2.05
CA GLN A 25 16.65 -28.54 -0.86
C GLN A 25 15.93 -27.19 -0.77
N TYR A 26 14.61 -27.24 -0.64
CA TYR A 26 13.75 -26.06 -0.64
C TYR A 26 13.18 -25.77 0.74
N VAL A 27 13.01 -24.48 1.02
CA VAL A 27 12.39 -23.95 2.22
C VAL A 27 11.31 -22.97 1.80
N LEU A 28 10.09 -23.14 2.31
CA LEU A 28 8.99 -22.20 2.08
C LEU A 28 8.98 -21.16 3.20
N PHE A 29 9.13 -19.88 2.86
CA PHE A 29 9.06 -18.80 3.84
C PHE A 29 7.64 -18.20 3.82
N GLY A 30 6.87 -18.47 4.88
CA GLY A 30 5.45 -18.18 5.08
C GLY A 30 4.65 -19.47 5.28
N THR A 31 3.54 -19.44 6.04
CA THR A 31 2.66 -20.61 6.26
C THR A 31 1.18 -20.40 5.90
N GLY A 32 0.85 -19.27 5.26
CA GLY A 32 -0.52 -18.99 4.81
C GLY A 32 -0.91 -19.72 3.51
N GLU A 33 -2.04 -19.31 2.93
CA GLU A 33 -2.64 -19.94 1.73
C GLU A 33 -1.69 -20.00 0.53
N VAL A 34 -0.84 -18.98 0.34
CA VAL A 34 0.20 -18.97 -0.71
C VAL A 34 1.18 -20.12 -0.50
N ALA A 35 1.61 -20.36 0.74
CA ALA A 35 2.55 -21.41 1.07
C ALA A 35 1.91 -22.80 0.90
N GLU A 36 0.64 -22.96 1.27
CA GLU A 36 -0.11 -24.19 1.02
C GLU A 36 -0.23 -24.48 -0.47
N SER A 37 -0.59 -23.49 -1.27
CA SER A 37 -0.72 -23.66 -2.72
C SER A 37 0.62 -23.98 -3.38
N TYR A 38 1.70 -23.30 -2.97
CA TYR A 38 3.06 -23.56 -3.45
C TYR A 38 3.53 -24.95 -3.06
N TYR A 39 3.25 -25.39 -1.84
CA TYR A 39 3.57 -26.74 -1.38
C TYR A 39 2.89 -27.79 -2.26
N LYS A 40 1.57 -27.67 -2.50
CA LYS A 40 0.80 -28.59 -3.35
C LYS A 40 1.37 -28.68 -4.77
N GLN A 41 1.79 -27.55 -5.36
CA GLN A 41 2.43 -27.54 -6.69
C GLN A 41 3.86 -28.05 -6.69
N LEU A 42 4.64 -27.84 -5.63
CA LEU A 42 6.01 -28.34 -5.54
C LEU A 42 6.03 -29.87 -5.49
N VAL A 43 5.16 -30.48 -4.68
CA VAL A 43 5.15 -31.95 -4.51
C VAL A 43 4.67 -32.71 -5.75
N THR A 44 4.10 -32.03 -6.76
CA THR A 44 3.84 -32.64 -8.07
C THR A 44 5.05 -32.59 -9.01
N ARG A 45 6.06 -31.77 -8.71
CA ARG A 45 7.27 -31.56 -9.52
C ARG A 45 8.52 -32.21 -8.93
N ILE A 46 8.62 -32.23 -7.60
CA ILE A 46 9.75 -32.77 -6.84
C ILE A 46 9.26 -33.65 -5.69
N SER A 47 10.14 -34.49 -5.17
CA SER A 47 9.84 -35.31 -4.01
C SER A 47 9.63 -34.45 -2.76
N SER A 48 8.64 -34.79 -1.93
CA SER A 48 8.29 -34.00 -0.74
C SER A 48 9.41 -33.96 0.30
N ASP A 49 10.33 -34.92 0.32
CA ASP A 49 11.54 -34.93 1.15
C ASP A 49 12.53 -33.80 0.82
N ARG A 50 12.42 -33.21 -0.38
CA ARG A 50 13.20 -32.04 -0.81
C ARG A 50 12.74 -30.74 -0.19
N ILE A 51 11.53 -30.72 0.38
CA ILE A 51 11.03 -29.60 1.15
C ILE A 51 11.48 -29.82 2.59
N ALA A 52 12.46 -29.04 3.05
CA ALA A 52 13.12 -29.28 4.33
C ALA A 52 12.24 -28.86 5.51
N PHE A 53 11.72 -27.63 5.48
CA PHE A 53 10.90 -27.02 6.52
C PHE A 53 10.25 -25.73 5.99
N PHE A 54 9.36 -25.17 6.79
CA PHE A 54 8.79 -23.84 6.60
C PHE A 54 9.48 -22.84 7.52
N ILE A 55 9.54 -21.58 7.11
CA ILE A 55 9.92 -20.47 7.98
C ILE A 55 8.69 -19.61 8.21
N ASP A 56 8.41 -19.24 9.45
CA ASP A 56 7.38 -18.27 9.73
C ASP A 56 7.67 -17.52 11.04
N SER A 57 7.94 -16.22 10.94
CA SER A 57 8.15 -15.37 12.11
C SER A 57 6.88 -15.22 12.96
N MET A 58 5.72 -15.38 12.35
CA MET A 58 4.39 -15.09 12.90
C MET A 58 3.64 -16.31 13.40
N SER A 59 3.92 -17.49 12.86
CA SER A 59 3.16 -18.70 13.20
C SER A 59 3.53 -19.27 14.58
N ASP A 60 2.53 -19.62 15.37
CA ASP A 60 2.69 -20.41 16.59
C ASP A 60 2.61 -21.93 16.31
N LYS A 61 2.24 -22.30 15.08
CA LYS A 61 2.25 -23.69 14.62
C LYS A 61 3.70 -24.18 14.55
N LYS A 62 3.95 -25.39 15.05
CA LYS A 62 5.28 -26.03 15.01
C LYS A 62 5.52 -26.86 13.76
N GLU A 63 4.45 -27.21 13.06
CA GLU A 63 4.49 -28.10 11.90
C GLU A 63 3.34 -27.79 10.94
N ILE A 64 3.59 -27.96 9.64
CA ILE A 64 2.58 -27.96 8.58
C ILE A 64 2.99 -28.98 7.50
N PHE A 65 2.04 -29.75 6.97
CA PHE A 65 2.29 -30.82 5.99
C PHE A 65 3.39 -31.83 6.39
N GLY A 66 3.55 -32.15 7.67
CA GLY A 66 4.63 -33.04 8.14
C GLY A 66 6.02 -32.39 8.20
N LYS A 67 6.10 -31.07 8.01
CA LYS A 67 7.35 -30.29 7.96
C LYS A 67 7.38 -29.30 9.11
N LYS A 68 8.53 -29.18 9.79
CA LYS A 68 8.71 -28.23 10.88
C LYS A 68 8.53 -26.79 10.40
N ILE A 69 8.04 -25.94 11.28
CA ILE A 69 8.04 -24.48 11.12
C ILE A 69 9.13 -23.92 12.03
N LEU A 70 10.06 -23.17 11.45
CA LEU A 70 11.16 -22.51 12.16
C LEU A 70 10.98 -21.00 12.14
N LYS A 71 11.49 -20.33 13.18
CA LYS A 71 11.73 -18.89 13.15
C LYS A 71 12.97 -18.60 12.30
N PRO A 72 13.07 -17.43 11.64
CA PRO A 72 14.20 -17.11 10.78
C PRO A 72 15.57 -17.29 11.46
N PHE A 73 15.70 -16.91 12.74
CA PHE A 73 16.95 -17.01 13.51
C PHE A 73 17.34 -18.45 13.90
N GLU A 74 16.43 -19.42 13.81
CA GLU A 74 16.69 -20.82 14.14
C GLU A 74 17.37 -21.58 12.99
N VAL A 75 17.37 -21.00 11.78
CA VAL A 75 17.89 -21.63 10.58
C VAL A 75 19.41 -21.61 10.58
N LYS A 76 20.01 -22.81 10.47
CA LYS A 76 21.46 -23.00 10.38
C LYS A 76 21.87 -23.36 8.95
N ASN A 77 23.14 -23.14 8.62
CA ASN A 77 23.71 -23.44 7.30
C ASN A 77 22.89 -22.85 6.15
N VAL A 78 22.48 -21.58 6.30
CA VAL A 78 21.44 -20.94 5.49
C VAL A 78 21.66 -21.06 3.98
N ASN A 79 22.90 -21.13 3.50
CA ASN A 79 23.21 -21.19 2.07
C ASN A 79 23.06 -22.59 1.42
N GLN A 80 22.68 -23.63 2.18
CA GLN A 80 22.41 -24.97 1.63
C GLN A 80 21.00 -25.11 1.03
N TYR A 81 20.12 -24.13 1.26
CA TYR A 81 18.72 -24.17 0.84
C TYR A 81 18.42 -23.16 -0.26
N LYS A 82 17.36 -23.44 -1.02
CA LYS A 82 16.64 -22.48 -1.85
C LYS A 82 15.37 -22.03 -1.12
N TYR A 83 15.23 -20.72 -0.93
CA TYR A 83 14.14 -20.12 -0.17
C TYR A 83 13.07 -19.59 -1.12
N ILE A 84 11.89 -20.19 -1.09
CA ILE A 84 10.73 -19.74 -1.85
C ILE A 84 9.95 -18.78 -0.96
N LEU A 85 9.84 -17.53 -1.38
CA LEU A 85 9.07 -16.53 -0.64
C LEU A 85 7.58 -16.70 -0.93
N CYS A 86 6.82 -17.15 0.05
CA CYS A 86 5.38 -17.41 -0.06
C CYS A 86 4.58 -16.12 0.19
N THR A 87 4.86 -15.09 -0.61
CA THR A 87 4.21 -13.78 -0.53
C THR A 87 4.19 -13.09 -1.89
N PHE A 88 3.18 -12.25 -2.12
CA PHE A 88 3.09 -11.35 -3.29
C PHE A 88 3.32 -9.88 -2.91
N THR A 89 3.58 -9.60 -1.63
CA THR A 89 3.42 -8.26 -1.02
C THR A 89 4.59 -7.86 -0.14
N SER A 90 5.27 -8.85 0.45
CA SER A 90 6.37 -8.65 1.39
C SER A 90 7.67 -9.30 0.89
N ALA A 91 7.75 -9.61 -0.40
CA ALA A 91 8.89 -10.35 -0.97
C ALA A 91 10.21 -9.64 -0.72
N VAL A 92 10.23 -8.30 -0.83
CA VAL A 92 11.41 -7.48 -0.53
C VAL A 92 11.81 -7.62 0.95
N GLY A 93 10.89 -7.40 1.88
CA GLY A 93 11.19 -7.47 3.33
C GLY A 93 11.61 -8.87 3.77
N MET A 94 10.98 -9.92 3.25
CA MET A 94 11.34 -11.30 3.53
C MET A 94 12.71 -11.66 2.95
N ALA A 95 13.03 -11.20 1.74
CA ALA A 95 14.35 -11.39 1.15
C ALA A 95 15.44 -10.71 2.01
N GLU A 96 15.20 -9.48 2.47
CA GLU A 96 16.14 -8.77 3.32
C GLU A 96 16.35 -9.45 4.68
N ALA A 97 15.30 -10.02 5.27
CA ALA A 97 15.43 -10.80 6.49
C ALA A 97 16.37 -12.00 6.28
N LEU A 98 16.25 -12.70 5.15
CA LEU A 98 17.15 -13.80 4.78
C LEU A 98 18.58 -13.30 4.50
N ILE A 99 18.73 -12.18 3.80
CA ILE A 99 20.05 -11.57 3.51
C ILE A 99 20.76 -11.16 4.81
N LYS A 100 20.03 -10.59 5.78
CA LYS A 100 20.56 -10.27 7.12
C LYS A 100 21.03 -11.50 7.89
N LEU A 101 20.46 -12.68 7.61
CA LEU A 101 20.90 -13.96 8.14
C LEU A 101 22.07 -14.58 7.35
N GLY A 102 22.55 -13.93 6.30
CA GLY A 102 23.66 -14.37 5.46
C GLY A 102 23.26 -15.26 4.28
N VAL A 103 21.98 -15.33 3.93
CA VAL A 103 21.52 -16.00 2.69
C VAL A 103 21.99 -15.20 1.48
N LYS A 104 22.63 -15.88 0.53
CA LYS A 104 23.01 -15.30 -0.76
C LYS A 104 21.75 -15.08 -1.61
N ASP A 105 21.64 -13.92 -2.25
CA ASP A 105 20.46 -13.55 -3.05
C ASP A 105 20.08 -14.59 -4.12
N LYS A 106 21.07 -15.24 -4.76
CA LYS A 106 20.88 -16.34 -5.72
C LYS A 106 20.15 -17.59 -5.17
N ASN A 107 19.96 -17.67 -3.85
CA ASN A 107 19.23 -18.72 -3.19
C ASN A 107 17.81 -18.30 -2.81
N ILE A 108 17.38 -17.08 -3.14
CA ILE A 108 16.05 -16.54 -2.84
C ILE A 108 15.22 -16.54 -4.13
N ILE A 109 14.14 -17.32 -4.12
CA ILE A 109 13.18 -17.45 -5.20
C ILE A 109 11.97 -16.59 -4.86
N ARG A 110 11.71 -15.58 -5.69
CA ARG A 110 10.62 -14.61 -5.51
C ARG A 110 9.50 -14.88 -6.50
N SER A 111 8.26 -14.65 -6.10
CA SER A 111 7.16 -14.56 -7.07
C SER A 111 7.36 -13.30 -7.92
N SER A 112 7.54 -13.48 -9.23
CA SER A 112 7.69 -12.40 -10.21
C SER A 112 6.45 -12.19 -11.06
N LYS A 113 5.44 -13.05 -10.94
CA LYS A 113 4.25 -13.03 -11.79
C LYS A 113 3.05 -12.43 -11.08
N TYR A 114 2.34 -11.56 -11.79
CA TYR A 114 1.09 -10.95 -11.37
C TYR A 114 1.18 -10.08 -10.11
N THR A 115 2.39 -9.76 -9.62
CA THR A 115 2.61 -8.90 -8.44
C THR A 115 2.56 -7.43 -8.81
N ILE A 116 2.26 -6.58 -7.83
CA ILE A 116 2.37 -5.12 -8.00
C ILE A 116 3.82 -4.70 -8.28
N ASP A 117 4.81 -5.37 -7.69
CA ASP A 117 6.23 -5.09 -7.93
C ASP A 117 6.61 -5.34 -9.39
N SER A 118 6.18 -6.48 -9.95
CA SER A 118 6.38 -6.77 -11.38
C SER A 118 5.68 -5.76 -12.28
N PHE A 119 4.50 -5.27 -11.89
CA PHE A 119 3.78 -4.25 -12.65
C PHE A 119 4.45 -2.86 -12.56
N ASN A 120 5.05 -2.53 -11.43
CA ASN A 120 5.82 -1.30 -11.27
C ASN A 120 6.99 -1.25 -12.26
N GLU A 121 7.69 -2.37 -12.43
CA GLU A 121 8.81 -2.52 -13.37
C GLU A 121 8.36 -2.67 -14.83
N TYR A 122 7.13 -3.15 -15.08
CA TYR A 122 6.59 -3.34 -16.41
C TYR A 122 6.35 -2.01 -17.14
N GLU A 123 6.91 -1.88 -18.35
CA GLU A 123 6.65 -0.76 -19.25
C GLU A 123 5.41 -1.05 -20.11
N VAL A 124 4.34 -0.29 -19.89
CA VAL A 124 3.13 -0.39 -20.71
C VAL A 124 3.34 0.42 -21.99
N LYS A 125 3.55 -0.27 -23.12
CA LYS A 125 3.97 0.34 -24.40
C LYS A 125 2.83 0.91 -25.24
N GLY A 126 1.58 0.56 -24.93
CA GLY A 126 0.42 0.98 -25.69
C GLY A 126 -0.86 1.03 -24.86
N LYS A 127 -1.99 1.12 -25.56
CA LYS A 127 -3.31 1.44 -24.99
C LYS A 127 -4.36 0.38 -25.30
N HIS A 128 -3.96 -0.76 -25.85
CA HIS A 128 -4.83 -1.89 -26.16
C HIS A 128 -4.76 -2.93 -25.03
N ILE A 129 -5.78 -2.91 -24.17
CA ILE A 129 -5.87 -3.72 -22.96
C ILE A 129 -6.97 -4.77 -23.16
N CYS A 130 -6.82 -5.98 -22.61
CA CYS A 130 -7.95 -6.91 -22.46
C CYS A 130 -8.22 -7.26 -21.00
N ILE A 131 -9.48 -7.54 -20.69
CA ILE A 131 -9.93 -8.01 -19.38
C ILE A 131 -10.15 -9.53 -19.45
N TYR A 132 -9.32 -10.34 -18.79
CA TYR A 132 -9.33 -11.80 -18.89
C TYR A 132 -9.80 -12.45 -17.56
N PRO A 133 -10.54 -13.58 -17.55
CA PRO A 133 -11.11 -14.35 -18.68
C PRO A 133 -12.33 -13.65 -19.34
N PRO A 134 -12.98 -14.26 -20.36
CA PRO A 134 -14.26 -13.78 -20.87
C PRO A 134 -15.29 -13.59 -19.75
N VAL A 135 -16.19 -12.63 -19.93
CA VAL A 135 -17.22 -12.28 -18.96
C VAL A 135 -18.56 -12.86 -19.42
N ASP A 136 -19.15 -13.71 -18.60
CA ASP A 136 -20.36 -14.49 -18.90
C ASP A 136 -21.61 -13.97 -18.17
N THR A 137 -21.46 -13.10 -17.16
CA THR A 137 -22.56 -12.55 -16.36
C THR A 137 -22.69 -11.02 -16.47
N GLN A 138 -23.93 -10.54 -16.53
CA GLN A 138 -24.26 -9.11 -16.60
C GLN A 138 -23.80 -8.35 -15.35
N GLU A 139 -23.86 -8.99 -14.18
CA GLU A 139 -23.40 -8.43 -12.91
C GLU A 139 -21.90 -8.15 -12.97
N LYS A 140 -21.09 -9.15 -13.36
CA LYS A 140 -19.64 -8.98 -13.43
C LYS A 140 -19.22 -7.97 -14.48
N TYR A 141 -19.91 -7.93 -15.62
CA TYR A 141 -19.67 -6.90 -16.62
C TYR A 141 -19.84 -5.49 -16.04
N ARG A 142 -20.94 -5.25 -15.31
CA ARG A 142 -21.21 -3.95 -14.67
C ARG A 142 -20.21 -3.61 -13.58
N GLU A 143 -19.79 -4.60 -12.78
CA GLU A 143 -18.74 -4.42 -11.77
C GLU A 143 -17.44 -3.94 -12.41
N LEU A 144 -16.98 -4.61 -13.47
CA LEU A 144 -15.79 -4.23 -14.21
C LEU A 144 -15.94 -2.86 -14.88
N GLU A 145 -17.09 -2.57 -15.48
CA GLU A 145 -17.35 -1.27 -16.08
C GLU A 145 -17.28 -0.13 -15.05
N ASN A 146 -17.91 -0.31 -13.88
CA ASN A 146 -17.89 0.65 -12.79
C ASN A 146 -16.46 0.87 -12.27
N MET A 147 -15.72 -0.22 -12.05
CA MET A 147 -14.33 -0.17 -11.58
C MET A 147 -13.42 0.58 -12.56
N PHE A 148 -13.49 0.25 -13.85
CA PHE A 148 -12.68 0.93 -14.87
C PHE A 148 -13.09 2.40 -15.01
N SER A 149 -14.39 2.70 -14.97
CA SER A 149 -14.89 4.08 -15.06
C SER A 149 -14.48 4.93 -13.86
N ALA A 150 -14.35 4.34 -12.67
CA ALA A 150 -13.94 5.04 -11.46
C ALA A 150 -12.43 5.34 -11.44
N TYR A 151 -11.60 4.45 -11.98
CA TYR A 151 -10.16 4.48 -11.76
C TYR A 151 -9.32 4.81 -13.00
N LEU A 152 -9.92 4.98 -14.17
CA LEU A 152 -9.20 5.35 -15.39
C LEU A 152 -9.69 6.67 -15.97
N CYS A 153 -8.72 7.53 -16.29
CA CYS A 153 -8.91 8.82 -16.93
C CYS A 153 -9.38 8.65 -18.39
N GLN A 154 -10.38 9.43 -18.80
CA GLN A 154 -10.91 9.38 -20.16
C GLN A 154 -9.89 9.86 -21.19
N SER A 155 -9.01 10.80 -20.80
CA SER A 155 -7.92 11.31 -21.65
C SER A 155 -6.93 10.24 -22.10
N LEU A 156 -6.86 9.11 -21.40
CA LEU A 156 -6.03 8.00 -21.81
C LEU A 156 -6.51 7.38 -23.12
N ALA A 157 -7.80 7.51 -23.48
CA ALA A 157 -8.38 6.94 -24.70
C ALA A 157 -8.00 5.45 -24.88
N LEU A 158 -8.13 4.67 -23.81
CA LEU A 158 -7.80 3.26 -23.80
C LEU A 158 -8.80 2.45 -24.62
N ARG A 159 -8.30 1.44 -25.33
CA ARG A 159 -9.12 0.40 -25.93
C ARG A 159 -9.10 -0.80 -24.99
N VAL A 160 -10.17 -0.95 -24.20
CA VAL A 160 -10.29 -2.03 -23.21
C VAL A 160 -11.23 -3.11 -23.75
N ASP A 161 -10.68 -4.19 -24.27
CA ASP A 161 -11.47 -5.30 -24.83
C ASP A 161 -11.98 -6.24 -23.74
N VAL A 162 -13.25 -6.62 -23.86
CA VAL A 162 -13.89 -7.66 -23.05
C VAL A 162 -14.63 -8.63 -23.96
N GLU A 163 -14.21 -9.90 -23.93
CA GLU A 163 -14.91 -11.00 -24.61
C GLU A 163 -16.17 -11.31 -23.81
N THR A 164 -17.33 -11.22 -24.46
CA THR A 164 -18.60 -11.52 -23.80
C THR A 164 -19.70 -11.81 -24.81
N THR A 165 -20.63 -12.70 -24.44
CA THR A 165 -21.84 -13.00 -25.19
C THR A 165 -23.04 -12.14 -24.75
N ILE A 166 -22.84 -11.21 -23.82
CA ILE A 166 -23.91 -10.40 -23.22
C ILE A 166 -24.49 -9.41 -24.25
N PRO A 167 -25.81 -9.46 -24.56
CA PRO A 167 -26.40 -8.77 -25.71
C PRO A 167 -26.46 -7.23 -25.65
N GLU A 168 -26.45 -6.61 -24.47
CA GLU A 168 -26.82 -5.18 -24.29
C GLU A 168 -25.81 -4.34 -23.49
N ALA A 169 -24.52 -4.65 -23.60
CA ALA A 169 -23.50 -3.96 -22.83
C ALA A 169 -22.93 -2.74 -23.59
N LYS A 170 -23.68 -1.62 -23.65
CA LYS A 170 -23.13 -0.35 -24.15
C LYS A 170 -22.29 0.30 -23.07
N SER A 171 -20.97 0.35 -23.29
CA SER A 171 -20.02 1.00 -22.40
C SER A 171 -19.21 2.06 -23.13
N ASN A 172 -18.88 3.15 -22.43
CA ASN A 172 -17.97 4.17 -22.92
C ASN A 172 -16.49 3.80 -22.69
N ILE A 173 -16.23 2.77 -21.88
CA ILE A 173 -14.88 2.34 -21.52
C ILE A 173 -14.57 0.92 -21.97
N LEU A 174 -15.54 0.00 -21.85
CA LEU A 174 -15.36 -1.39 -22.28
C LEU A 174 -15.82 -1.59 -23.71
N ARG A 175 -14.96 -2.20 -24.52
CA ARG A 175 -15.24 -2.57 -25.90
C ARG A 175 -15.52 -4.07 -25.97
N ARG A 176 -16.76 -4.43 -26.26
CA ARG A 176 -17.12 -5.83 -26.49
C ARG A 176 -16.39 -6.39 -27.72
N VAL A 177 -15.85 -7.59 -27.56
CA VAL A 177 -15.38 -8.44 -28.66
C VAL A 177 -16.07 -9.81 -28.56
N ASP A 178 -16.29 -10.48 -29.69
CA ASP A 178 -16.88 -11.83 -29.66
C ASP A 178 -15.83 -12.90 -29.32
N GLN A 179 -14.56 -12.61 -29.63
CA GLN A 179 -13.41 -13.44 -29.28
C GLN A 179 -12.18 -12.55 -29.10
N TYR A 180 -11.34 -12.86 -28.12
CA TYR A 180 -10.03 -12.22 -28.00
C TYR A 180 -9.14 -12.53 -29.21
N ASP A 181 -8.36 -11.53 -29.62
CA ASP A 181 -7.14 -11.78 -30.39
C ASP A 181 -6.16 -12.62 -29.54
N GLU A 182 -5.04 -13.04 -30.13
CA GLU A 182 -3.97 -13.68 -29.37
C GLU A 182 -3.53 -12.76 -28.20
N LEU A 183 -3.62 -13.26 -26.96
CA LEU A 183 -3.40 -12.45 -25.74
C LEU A 183 -2.01 -11.79 -25.68
N SER A 184 -1.02 -12.37 -26.37
CA SER A 184 0.33 -11.82 -26.53
C SER A 184 0.38 -10.51 -27.33
N LYS A 185 -0.67 -10.20 -28.10
CA LYS A 185 -0.75 -8.99 -28.95
C LYS A 185 -1.31 -7.77 -28.21
N TYR A 186 -1.95 -7.98 -27.05
CA TYR A 186 -2.40 -6.89 -26.21
C TYR A 186 -1.22 -6.23 -25.50
N ASP A 187 -1.29 -4.92 -25.27
CA ASP A 187 -0.28 -4.21 -24.47
C ASP A 187 -0.34 -4.62 -22.99
N LEU A 188 -1.53 -5.04 -22.54
CA LEU A 188 -1.79 -5.46 -21.17
C LEU A 188 -2.98 -6.44 -21.10
N VAL A 189 -2.80 -7.53 -20.35
CA VAL A 189 -3.82 -8.52 -20.01
C VAL A 189 -4.14 -8.38 -18.53
N LEU A 190 -5.34 -7.88 -18.20
CA LEU A 190 -5.78 -7.71 -16.83
C LEU A 190 -6.66 -8.88 -16.40
N VAL A 191 -6.13 -9.73 -15.52
CA VAL A 191 -6.79 -10.94 -15.04
C VAL A 191 -7.72 -10.58 -13.87
N TRP A 192 -9.03 -10.52 -14.11
CA TRP A 192 -10.01 -10.12 -13.09
C TRP A 192 -10.41 -11.24 -12.14
N ASN A 193 -10.13 -12.49 -12.50
CA ASN A 193 -10.41 -13.66 -11.68
C ASN A 193 -9.12 -14.41 -11.36
N LYS A 194 -8.72 -14.41 -10.10
CA LYS A 194 -7.49 -15.08 -9.64
C LYS A 194 -7.46 -16.58 -9.95
N LYS A 195 -8.62 -17.23 -10.10
CA LYS A 195 -8.71 -18.65 -10.47
C LYS A 195 -8.12 -18.95 -11.86
N ASN A 196 -8.01 -17.94 -12.71
CA ASN A 196 -7.53 -18.07 -14.08
C ASN A 196 -6.02 -17.77 -14.21
N LEU A 197 -5.31 -17.52 -13.11
CA LEU A 197 -3.86 -17.25 -13.13
C LEU A 197 -3.01 -18.44 -13.62
N THR A 198 -3.58 -19.65 -13.57
CA THR A 198 -2.98 -20.91 -14.04
C THR A 198 -3.39 -21.27 -15.48
N ASP A 199 -4.23 -20.46 -16.14
CA ASP A 199 -4.68 -20.78 -17.49
C ASP A 199 -3.52 -20.81 -18.49
N GLU A 200 -3.45 -21.87 -19.30
CA GLU A 200 -2.40 -22.04 -20.31
C GLU A 200 -2.35 -20.87 -21.32
N LYS A 201 -3.47 -20.18 -21.54
CA LYS A 201 -3.54 -19.02 -22.45
C LYS A 201 -2.73 -17.80 -21.98
N ILE A 202 -2.56 -17.64 -20.67
CA ILE A 202 -1.80 -16.52 -20.08
C ILE A 202 -0.45 -16.96 -19.52
N LYS A 203 -0.20 -18.27 -19.49
CA LYS A 203 1.06 -18.84 -19.04
C LYS A 203 2.21 -18.36 -19.92
N GLY A 204 3.27 -17.88 -19.29
CA GLY A 204 4.44 -17.31 -19.98
C GLY A 204 4.25 -15.87 -20.51
N LEU A 205 3.05 -15.29 -20.41
CA LEU A 205 2.83 -13.91 -20.80
C LEU A 205 3.48 -12.95 -19.79
N HIS A 206 4.29 -12.02 -20.30
CA HIS A 206 4.96 -10.99 -19.52
C HIS A 206 4.09 -9.73 -19.33
N ASN A 207 3.00 -9.63 -20.11
CA ASN A 207 2.04 -8.52 -20.13
C ASN A 207 0.78 -8.83 -19.31
N ALA A 208 0.75 -9.88 -18.49
CA ALA A 208 -0.43 -10.31 -17.74
C ALA A 208 -0.31 -9.97 -16.24
N PHE A 209 -1.35 -9.35 -15.67
CA PHE A 209 -1.38 -8.91 -14.28
C PHE A 209 -2.77 -9.12 -13.66
N CYS A 210 -2.81 -9.49 -12.38
CA CYS A 210 -4.06 -9.75 -11.66
C CYS A 210 -4.66 -8.46 -11.11
N ILE A 211 -5.96 -8.25 -11.32
CA ILE A 211 -6.74 -7.16 -10.71
C ILE A 211 -7.82 -7.69 -9.75
N ASP A 212 -7.79 -8.97 -9.39
CA ASP A 212 -8.75 -9.53 -8.42
C ASP A 212 -8.38 -9.09 -6.99
N CYS A 213 -9.23 -8.31 -6.32
CA CYS A 213 -8.98 -7.84 -4.95
C CYS A 213 -8.84 -8.98 -3.93
N ARG A 214 -9.35 -10.17 -4.26
CA ARG A 214 -9.20 -11.39 -3.44
C ARG A 214 -7.83 -12.04 -3.64
N PHE A 215 -7.07 -11.67 -4.67
CA PHE A 215 -5.68 -12.06 -4.85
C PHE A 215 -4.77 -11.19 -3.99
N PHE A 216 -5.02 -9.88 -4.00
CA PHE A 216 -4.37 -8.94 -3.11
C PHE A 216 -5.23 -7.70 -2.90
N GLN A 217 -5.31 -7.23 -1.65
CA GLN A 217 -6.12 -6.09 -1.27
C GLN A 217 -5.77 -4.84 -2.09
N CYS A 218 -6.80 -4.24 -2.69
CA CYS A 218 -6.74 -3.05 -3.54
C CYS A 218 -5.79 -3.19 -4.75
N ILE A 219 -5.49 -4.40 -5.23
CA ILE A 219 -4.59 -4.59 -6.38
C ILE A 219 -5.14 -3.98 -7.67
N ASP A 220 -6.45 -4.10 -7.88
CA ASP A 220 -7.23 -3.37 -8.88
C ASP A 220 -6.96 -1.87 -8.81
N ILE A 221 -7.23 -1.25 -7.66
CA ILE A 221 -7.07 0.19 -7.48
C ILE A 221 -5.62 0.61 -7.73
N LYS A 222 -4.65 -0.17 -7.22
CA LYS A 222 -3.21 0.07 -7.39
C LYS A 222 -2.81 0.06 -8.86
N ILE A 223 -3.15 -1.00 -9.59
CA ILE A 223 -2.80 -1.17 -11.01
C ILE A 223 -3.50 -0.09 -11.84
N LEU A 224 -4.81 0.07 -11.68
CA LEU A 224 -5.61 1.00 -12.49
C LEU A 224 -5.20 2.46 -12.22
N THR A 225 -4.95 2.84 -10.97
CA THR A 225 -4.44 4.19 -10.66
C THR A 225 -3.07 4.42 -11.29
N LEU A 226 -2.16 3.43 -11.20
CA LEU A 226 -0.82 3.55 -11.77
C LEU A 226 -0.84 3.59 -13.32
N LEU A 227 -1.82 2.97 -13.98
CA LEU A 227 -2.00 3.08 -15.42
C LEU A 227 -2.21 4.51 -15.87
N ASN A 228 -2.97 5.32 -15.11
CA ASN A 228 -3.10 6.75 -15.41
C ASN A 228 -1.73 7.40 -15.50
N TYR A 229 -0.88 7.19 -14.49
CA TYR A 229 0.45 7.77 -14.48
C TYR A 229 1.37 7.23 -15.59
N LYS A 230 1.35 5.92 -15.87
CA LYS A 230 2.20 5.29 -16.89
C LYS A 230 1.80 5.67 -18.33
N LEU A 231 0.51 5.89 -18.59
CA LEU A 231 -0.04 6.11 -19.94
C LEU A 231 -0.44 7.55 -20.25
N SER A 232 -0.46 8.45 -19.26
CA SER A 232 -0.65 9.88 -19.48
C SER A 232 0.44 10.48 -20.36
N ASP A 233 0.12 11.56 -21.06
CA ASP A 233 1.08 12.31 -21.86
C ASP A 233 2.26 12.80 -20.98
N LYS A 234 3.49 12.58 -21.45
CA LYS A 234 4.70 12.90 -20.69
C LYS A 234 4.80 14.39 -20.37
N ASN A 235 4.32 15.28 -21.25
CA ASN A 235 4.32 16.73 -21.00
C ASN A 235 3.30 17.12 -19.92
N VAL A 236 2.14 16.45 -19.89
CA VAL A 236 1.13 16.65 -18.83
C VAL A 236 1.72 16.23 -17.49
N ILE A 237 2.33 15.04 -17.41
CA ILE A 237 3.00 14.57 -16.19
C ILE A 237 4.12 15.53 -15.76
N GLN A 238 4.99 15.95 -16.67
CA GLN A 238 6.06 16.91 -16.36
C GLN A 238 5.52 18.24 -15.84
N THR A 239 4.42 18.74 -16.42
CA THR A 239 3.77 19.98 -15.97
C THR A 239 3.25 19.85 -14.54
N LEU A 240 2.57 18.74 -14.24
CA LEU A 240 2.06 18.43 -12.90
C LEU A 240 3.21 18.27 -11.89
N GLU A 241 4.34 17.68 -12.29
CA GLU A 241 5.52 17.54 -11.44
C GLU A 241 6.19 18.87 -11.10
N VAL A 242 6.34 19.75 -12.10
CA VAL A 242 6.86 21.11 -11.89
C VAL A 242 5.93 21.87 -10.93
N ARG A 243 4.61 21.80 -11.17
CA ARG A 243 3.59 22.41 -10.30
C ARG A 243 3.71 21.91 -8.86
N SER A 244 3.82 20.59 -8.67
CA SER A 244 4.00 19.96 -7.38
C SER A 244 5.24 20.48 -6.63
N LYS A 245 6.38 20.59 -7.33
CA LYS A 245 7.61 21.16 -6.76
C LYS A 245 7.44 22.63 -6.36
N ASP A 246 6.77 23.42 -7.19
CA ASP A 246 6.55 24.83 -6.90
C ASP A 246 5.58 25.03 -5.72
N ASN A 247 4.55 24.19 -5.60
CA ASN A 247 3.65 24.17 -4.45
C ASN A 247 4.41 23.81 -3.16
N PHE A 248 5.30 22.82 -3.19
CA PHE A 248 6.13 22.47 -2.03
C PHE A 248 7.12 23.58 -1.66
N LYS A 249 7.71 24.28 -2.63
CA LYS A 249 8.55 25.46 -2.37
C LYS A 249 7.78 26.59 -1.69
N LYS A 250 6.54 26.87 -2.12
CA LYS A 250 5.65 27.83 -1.46
C LYS A 250 5.38 27.43 -0.01
N LEU A 251 5.11 26.15 0.22
CA LEU A 251 4.84 25.61 1.56
C LEU A 251 6.07 25.77 2.48
N ILE A 252 7.27 25.38 2.04
CA ILE A 252 8.51 25.59 2.81
C ILE A 252 8.80 27.09 3.00
N GLY A 253 8.38 27.95 2.06
CA GLY A 253 8.56 29.39 2.14
C GLY A 253 7.93 30.06 3.37
N LYS A 254 6.95 29.43 4.05
CA LYS A 254 6.39 29.94 5.31
C LYS A 254 7.44 29.98 6.44
N ASN A 255 8.46 29.12 6.38
CA ASN A 255 9.63 29.12 7.27
C ASN A 255 9.31 29.11 8.77
N TYR A 256 8.25 28.40 9.16
CA TYR A 256 7.93 28.21 10.58
C TYR A 256 8.89 27.22 11.23
N LYS A 257 9.34 27.53 12.45
CA LYS A 257 10.23 26.65 13.21
C LYS A 257 9.54 25.41 13.76
N LYS A 258 8.22 25.49 13.97
CA LYS A 258 7.40 24.46 14.60
C LYS A 258 6.38 23.88 13.62
N GLY A 259 6.03 22.62 13.84
CA GLY A 259 4.94 21.93 13.17
C GLY A 259 4.16 21.02 14.12
N TYR A 260 2.86 20.95 13.91
CA TYR A 260 1.94 20.05 14.60
C TYR A 260 1.43 19.01 13.63
N LEU A 261 1.67 17.73 13.92
CA LEU A 261 1.24 16.60 13.12
C LEU A 261 0.15 15.82 13.85
N PHE A 262 -0.99 15.66 13.19
CA PHE A 262 -2.15 14.99 13.73
C PHE A 262 -2.46 13.70 12.96
N GLY A 263 -2.38 12.58 13.67
CA GLY A 263 -3.04 11.34 13.28
C GLY A 263 -4.52 11.35 13.66
N ASN A 264 -5.21 10.24 13.42
CA ASN A 264 -6.67 10.13 13.62
C ASN A 264 -7.07 9.44 14.95
N GLY A 265 -6.13 9.28 15.87
CA GLY A 265 -6.37 8.73 17.20
C GLY A 265 -7.24 9.68 18.07
N PRO A 266 -7.96 9.15 19.06
CA PRO A 266 -8.80 9.93 19.98
C PRO A 266 -8.15 11.19 20.57
N SER A 267 -6.84 11.17 20.85
CA SER A 267 -6.12 12.33 21.40
C SER A 267 -6.00 13.53 20.45
N MET A 268 -6.32 13.36 19.16
CA MET A 268 -6.29 14.41 18.14
C MET A 268 -7.08 15.66 18.56
N THR A 269 -8.31 15.49 19.04
CA THR A 269 -9.19 16.61 19.45
C THR A 269 -8.55 17.41 20.58
N LYS A 270 -8.07 16.73 21.62
CA LYS A 270 -7.36 17.38 22.74
C LYS A 270 -6.10 18.11 22.26
N GLY A 271 -5.35 17.51 21.34
CA GLY A 271 -4.20 18.16 20.72
C GLY A 271 -4.59 19.44 19.99
N GLY A 272 -5.67 19.39 19.19
CA GLY A 272 -6.19 20.56 18.48
C GLY A 272 -6.61 21.70 19.41
N GLU A 273 -7.27 21.38 20.54
CA GLU A 273 -7.65 22.37 21.55
C GLU A 273 -6.45 23.06 22.21
N ILE A 274 -5.36 22.33 22.42
CA ILE A 274 -4.11 22.88 22.96
C ILE A 274 -3.50 23.85 21.95
N VAL A 275 -3.41 23.43 20.68
CA VAL A 275 -2.81 24.24 19.60
C VAL A 275 -3.62 25.51 19.33
N SER A 276 -4.95 25.42 19.28
CA SER A 276 -5.82 26.57 19.03
C SER A 276 -5.71 27.65 20.11
N LYS A 277 -5.41 27.26 21.36
CA LYS A 277 -5.16 28.20 22.47
C LYS A 277 -3.80 28.90 22.37
N ARG A 278 -2.77 28.24 21.81
CA ARG A 278 -1.41 28.81 21.72
C ARG A 278 -1.31 29.95 20.70
N LYS A 279 -2.12 29.90 19.64
CA LYS A 279 -2.13 30.92 18.56
C LYS A 279 -0.73 31.23 18.01
N GLU A 280 0.12 30.21 17.90
CA GLU A 280 1.48 30.37 17.39
C GLU A 280 1.56 30.07 15.90
N ASP A 281 2.52 30.73 15.23
CA ASP A 281 2.87 30.46 13.84
C ASP A 281 3.59 29.10 13.74
N ALA A 282 2.86 28.09 13.27
CA ALA A 282 3.34 26.74 13.11
C ALA A 282 2.63 26.06 11.94
N TYR A 283 3.32 25.13 11.28
CA TYR A 283 2.66 24.25 10.32
C TYR A 283 1.66 23.35 11.03
N LYS A 284 0.45 23.25 10.51
CA LYS A 284 -0.56 22.31 11.03
C LYS A 284 -0.88 21.28 9.97
N ILE A 285 -0.54 20.02 10.27
CA ILE A 285 -0.54 18.90 9.33
C ILE A 285 -1.54 17.87 9.81
N VAL A 286 -2.53 17.53 8.99
CA VAL A 286 -3.53 16.50 9.26
C VAL A 286 -3.42 15.37 8.26
N CYS A 287 -3.86 14.17 8.62
CA CYS A 287 -3.76 12.98 7.77
C CYS A 287 -5.10 12.26 7.59
N ASN A 288 -5.31 11.69 6.40
CA ASN A 288 -6.37 10.73 6.09
C ASN A 288 -7.78 11.24 6.46
N ALA A 289 -8.48 10.66 7.43
CA ALA A 289 -9.90 10.91 7.67
C ALA A 289 -10.20 12.13 8.58
N ALA A 290 -9.22 13.03 8.80
CA ALA A 290 -9.37 14.16 9.71
C ALA A 290 -10.58 15.06 9.40
N VAL A 291 -10.99 15.13 8.11
CA VAL A 291 -12.15 15.92 7.65
C VAL A 291 -13.48 15.51 8.30
N GLN A 292 -13.58 14.26 8.76
CA GLN A 292 -14.78 13.75 9.43
C GLN A 292 -15.04 14.45 10.77
N ASN A 293 -14.02 15.05 11.39
CA ASN A 293 -14.17 15.87 12.58
C ASN A 293 -14.20 17.35 12.20
N LYS A 294 -15.36 17.83 11.74
CA LYS A 294 -15.55 19.22 11.27
C LYS A 294 -15.13 20.27 12.29
N ASN A 295 -15.52 20.09 13.57
CA ASN A 295 -15.14 21.00 14.65
C ASN A 295 -13.61 21.09 14.83
N PHE A 296 -12.91 19.96 14.74
CA PHE A 296 -11.45 19.94 14.80
C PHE A 296 -10.83 20.67 13.62
N MET A 297 -11.32 20.43 12.39
CA MET A 297 -10.82 21.09 11.19
C MET A 297 -11.05 22.60 11.20
N GLU A 298 -12.23 23.05 11.63
CA GLU A 298 -12.58 24.48 11.79
C GLU A 298 -11.74 25.16 12.87
N MET A 299 -11.45 24.45 13.97
CA MET A 299 -10.62 24.98 15.04
C MET A 299 -9.14 25.06 14.67
N LEU A 300 -8.63 24.03 13.98
CA LEU A 300 -7.20 23.92 13.68
C LEU A 300 -6.80 24.79 12.48
N CYS A 301 -7.63 24.83 11.43
CA CYS A 301 -7.30 25.42 10.13
C CYS A 301 -5.92 24.93 9.61
N PRO A 302 -5.82 23.66 9.16
CA PRO A 302 -4.55 23.06 8.77
C PRO A 302 -3.94 23.67 7.50
N ASP A 303 -2.62 23.69 7.44
CA ASP A 303 -1.83 24.14 6.29
C ASP A 303 -1.53 23.01 5.30
N VAL A 304 -1.52 21.77 5.79
CA VAL A 304 -1.19 20.57 5.02
C VAL A 304 -2.17 19.45 5.33
N TYR A 305 -2.71 18.85 4.27
CA TYR A 305 -3.49 17.63 4.32
C TYR A 305 -2.68 16.51 3.66
N VAL A 306 -2.52 15.38 4.33
CA VAL A 306 -1.78 14.23 3.79
C VAL A 306 -2.73 13.06 3.59
N LEU A 307 -2.74 12.49 2.38
CA LEU A 307 -3.62 11.38 2.03
C LEU A 307 -2.82 10.30 1.29
N SER A 308 -2.83 9.07 1.80
CA SER A 308 -2.02 7.99 1.19
C SER A 308 -2.59 6.59 1.31
N ASP A 309 -3.84 6.45 1.75
CA ASP A 309 -4.49 5.15 1.86
C ASP A 309 -5.38 4.90 0.65
N TYR A 310 -5.23 3.73 0.02
CA TYR A 310 -6.07 3.31 -1.10
C TYR A 310 -7.56 3.23 -0.71
N TYR A 311 -7.84 3.07 0.58
CA TYR A 311 -9.20 3.18 1.14
C TYR A 311 -9.97 4.40 0.66
N PHE A 312 -9.32 5.58 0.52
CA PHE A 312 -10.02 6.81 0.14
C PHE A 312 -10.36 6.89 -1.35
N ILE A 313 -9.63 6.17 -2.19
CA ILE A 313 -9.89 6.13 -3.63
C ILE A 313 -10.66 4.87 -4.02
N ASP A 314 -11.12 4.08 -3.06
CA ASP A 314 -12.07 3.00 -3.29
C ASP A 314 -13.45 3.58 -3.65
N THR A 315 -14.14 2.96 -4.60
CA THR A 315 -15.49 3.34 -5.06
C THR A 315 -16.47 3.53 -3.93
N ASP A 316 -16.38 2.73 -2.87
CA ASP A 316 -17.29 2.82 -1.71
C ASP A 316 -17.03 4.06 -0.85
N ASN A 317 -15.86 4.68 -0.98
CA ASN A 317 -15.39 5.79 -0.15
C ASN A 317 -15.17 7.10 -0.94
N LEU A 318 -15.51 7.14 -2.23
CA LEU A 318 -15.36 8.36 -3.06
C LEU A 318 -16.14 9.57 -2.51
N GLY A 319 -17.22 9.34 -1.74
CA GLY A 319 -17.92 10.40 -1.03
C GLY A 319 -17.02 11.13 -0.03
N LEU A 320 -16.22 10.38 0.75
CA LEU A 320 -15.26 10.96 1.69
C LEU A 320 -14.11 11.65 0.96
N LEU A 321 -13.61 11.08 -0.14
CA LEU A 321 -12.62 11.75 -0.98
C LEU A 321 -13.14 13.10 -1.48
N LYS A 322 -14.39 13.16 -1.95
CA LYS A 322 -15.03 14.40 -2.39
C LYS A 322 -15.09 15.43 -1.26
N GLU A 323 -15.46 15.03 -0.04
CA GLU A 323 -15.43 15.93 1.12
C GLU A 323 -14.03 16.49 1.39
N ILE A 324 -12.98 15.65 1.26
CA ILE A 324 -11.58 16.09 1.40
C ILE A 324 -11.23 17.11 0.31
N LEU A 325 -11.54 16.81 -0.95
CA LEU A 325 -11.23 17.69 -2.07
C LEU A 325 -11.99 19.02 -2.00
N ASP A 326 -13.27 19.00 -1.60
CA ASP A 326 -14.07 20.20 -1.38
C ASP A 326 -13.49 21.04 -0.21
N TYR A 327 -13.04 20.40 0.88
CA TYR A 327 -12.35 21.11 1.96
C TYR A 327 -11.06 21.76 1.46
N VAL A 328 -10.22 21.03 0.72
CA VAL A 328 -8.95 21.54 0.16
C VAL A 328 -9.20 22.71 -0.79
N LYS A 329 -10.19 22.58 -1.67
CA LYS A 329 -10.58 23.62 -2.62
C LYS A 329 -10.96 24.92 -1.91
N ASN A 330 -11.74 24.83 -0.84
CA ASN A 330 -12.32 25.99 -0.14
C ASN A 330 -11.41 26.61 0.94
N ASN A 331 -10.27 26.01 1.26
CA ASN A 331 -9.35 26.49 2.31
C ASN A 331 -7.92 26.71 1.77
N ASP A 332 -7.11 27.52 2.46
CA ASP A 332 -5.68 27.71 2.13
C ASP A 332 -4.84 26.56 2.68
N ILE A 333 -4.95 25.40 2.03
CA ILE A 333 -4.32 24.13 2.45
C ILE A 333 -3.70 23.43 1.23
N MET A 334 -2.55 22.82 1.44
CA MET A 334 -1.88 21.98 0.44
C MET A 334 -2.22 20.50 0.68
N LEU A 335 -2.64 19.79 -0.36
CA LEU A 335 -2.90 18.36 -0.34
C LEU A 335 -1.68 17.58 -0.86
N CYS A 336 -1.12 16.74 0.01
CA CYS A 336 0.01 15.87 -0.24
C CYS A 336 -0.46 14.43 -0.49
N ILE A 337 -0.11 13.87 -1.64
CA ILE A 337 -0.52 12.53 -2.11
C ILE A 337 0.65 11.76 -2.74
N PRO A 338 0.53 10.44 -2.95
CA PRO A 338 1.41 9.70 -3.84
C PRO A 338 1.43 10.33 -5.24
N LYS A 339 2.63 10.51 -5.81
CA LYS A 339 2.82 11.14 -7.12
C LYS A 339 2.03 10.45 -8.22
N THR A 340 1.95 9.12 -8.17
CA THR A 340 1.25 8.30 -9.16
C THR A 340 -0.26 8.52 -9.18
N TRP A 341 -0.83 9.17 -8.15
CA TRP A 341 -2.25 9.45 -8.06
C TRP A 341 -2.64 10.80 -8.67
N ILE A 342 -1.68 11.71 -8.90
CA ILE A 342 -1.97 13.08 -9.35
C ILE A 342 -2.86 13.10 -10.62
N PRO A 343 -2.57 12.34 -11.69
CA PRO A 343 -3.37 12.42 -12.92
C PRO A 343 -4.84 12.07 -12.67
N LEU A 344 -5.09 11.01 -11.90
CA LEU A 344 -6.43 10.58 -11.52
C LEU A 344 -7.15 11.64 -10.68
N TYR A 345 -6.45 12.23 -9.70
CA TYR A 345 -7.02 13.26 -8.83
C TYR A 345 -7.42 14.52 -9.60
N VAL A 346 -6.58 14.97 -10.52
CA VAL A 346 -6.84 16.18 -11.31
C VAL A 346 -7.96 15.94 -12.31
N GLU A 347 -7.89 14.86 -13.08
CA GLU A 347 -8.83 14.64 -14.19
C GLU A 347 -10.16 14.04 -13.74
N ALA A 348 -10.13 12.93 -12.99
CA ALA A 348 -11.35 12.21 -12.62
C ALA A 348 -12.05 12.85 -11.41
N TYR A 349 -11.28 13.36 -10.45
CA TYR A 349 -11.82 13.87 -9.19
C TYR A 349 -11.85 15.40 -9.09
N GLY A 350 -11.32 16.12 -10.10
CA GLY A 350 -11.40 17.58 -10.18
C GLY A 350 -10.58 18.31 -9.11
N ALA A 351 -9.51 17.70 -8.62
CA ALA A 351 -8.60 18.33 -7.66
C ALA A 351 -7.87 19.52 -8.29
N ASP A 352 -7.69 20.60 -7.53
CA ASP A 352 -6.94 21.78 -7.96
C ASP A 352 -5.43 21.49 -7.95
N GLU A 353 -4.83 21.39 -9.13
CA GLU A 353 -3.39 21.16 -9.30
C GLU A 353 -2.51 22.21 -8.60
N ASN A 354 -3.01 23.41 -8.34
CA ASN A 354 -2.28 24.45 -7.61
C ASN A 354 -2.24 24.22 -6.09
N LYS A 355 -2.95 23.20 -5.61
CA LYS A 355 -2.96 22.76 -4.21
C LYS A 355 -2.44 21.34 -4.02
N LEU A 356 -1.94 20.69 -5.07
CA LEU A 356 -1.43 19.32 -5.00
C LEU A 356 0.10 19.27 -4.89
N ILE A 357 0.59 18.33 -4.08
CA ILE A 357 1.99 17.97 -3.95
C ILE A 357 2.11 16.44 -4.00
N GLY A 358 2.73 15.92 -5.05
CA GLY A 358 2.99 14.50 -5.26
C GLY A 358 4.37 14.08 -4.78
N PHE A 359 4.44 12.98 -4.03
CA PHE A 359 5.67 12.38 -3.54
C PHE A 359 5.94 11.01 -4.16
N THR A 360 7.19 10.73 -4.54
CA THR A 360 7.61 9.38 -4.95
C THR A 360 7.97 8.52 -3.75
N GLU A 361 7.68 7.21 -3.85
CA GLU A 361 8.04 6.19 -2.85
C GLU A 361 9.20 5.34 -3.40
N ASP A 362 10.34 5.95 -3.71
CA ASP A 362 11.45 5.33 -4.44
C ASP A 362 12.77 5.28 -3.65
N ARG A 363 12.80 5.84 -2.44
CA ARG A 363 14.02 5.87 -1.62
C ARG A 363 14.21 4.54 -0.92
N THR A 364 15.41 3.98 -1.05
CA THR A 364 15.84 2.72 -0.40
C THR A 364 16.41 2.91 1.00
N GLU A 365 16.59 4.16 1.42
CA GLU A 365 17.05 4.57 2.74
C GLU A 365 16.11 5.64 3.29
N LEU A 366 16.08 5.79 4.63
CA LEU A 366 15.34 6.87 5.27
C LEU A 366 15.81 8.24 4.77
N SER A 367 14.88 9.05 4.30
CA SER A 367 15.14 10.41 3.87
C SER A 367 13.91 11.29 4.04
N PHE A 368 14.13 12.59 4.23
CA PHE A 368 13.06 13.60 4.21
C PHE A 368 13.08 14.31 2.86
N PRO A 369 11.90 14.68 2.31
CA PRO A 369 11.83 15.42 1.07
C PRO A 369 12.51 16.79 1.17
N THR A 370 12.98 17.30 0.03
CA THR A 370 13.56 18.64 -0.09
C THR A 370 12.84 19.45 -1.17
N LYS A 371 13.21 20.72 -1.33
CA LYS A 371 12.65 21.59 -2.39
C LYS A 371 12.92 21.05 -3.79
N GLU A 372 14.00 20.29 -3.95
CA GLU A 372 14.47 19.72 -5.21
C GLU A 372 13.97 18.28 -5.41
N GLN A 373 13.79 17.54 -4.31
CA GLN A 373 13.50 16.11 -4.32
C GLN A 373 12.30 15.77 -3.44
N LEU A 374 11.14 15.53 -4.08
CA LEU A 374 9.89 15.12 -3.43
C LEU A 374 9.79 13.60 -3.31
N SER A 375 10.69 12.99 -2.56
CA SER A 375 10.81 11.54 -2.44
C SER A 375 10.83 11.09 -0.98
N VAL A 376 10.14 9.99 -0.69
CA VAL A 376 10.08 9.37 0.64
C VAL A 376 10.52 7.91 0.61
N TYR A 377 10.75 7.35 1.79
CA TYR A 377 11.15 5.95 1.94
C TYR A 377 10.06 4.98 1.51
N SER A 378 10.41 4.04 0.63
CA SER A 378 9.45 3.15 -0.04
C SER A 378 8.82 2.09 0.86
N LYS A 379 9.44 1.78 2.01
CA LYS A 379 8.97 0.69 2.90
C LYS A 379 8.13 1.14 4.08
N ALA A 380 7.86 2.43 4.21
CA ALA A 380 6.98 2.91 5.26
C ALA A 380 5.52 2.63 4.89
N HIS A 381 4.74 1.94 5.72
CA HIS A 381 3.38 1.53 5.35
C HIS A 381 2.25 2.40 5.95
N ASN A 382 2.51 3.16 7.01
CA ASN A 382 1.51 4.02 7.65
C ASN A 382 1.64 5.48 7.17
N VAL A 383 0.52 6.19 6.94
CA VAL A 383 0.53 7.59 6.45
C VAL A 383 1.39 8.54 7.29
N ILE A 384 1.39 8.37 8.62
CA ILE A 384 2.17 9.21 9.55
C ILE A 384 3.66 8.97 9.34
N THR A 385 4.10 7.71 9.30
CA THR A 385 5.52 7.38 9.16
C THR A 385 6.01 7.50 7.72
N ARG A 386 5.12 7.32 6.72
CA ARG A 386 5.43 7.39 5.29
C ARG A 386 5.50 8.82 4.78
N TYR A 387 4.55 9.66 5.21
CA TYR A 387 4.40 11.01 4.70
C TYR A 387 4.37 12.07 5.80
N GLY A 388 3.54 11.91 6.84
CA GLY A 388 3.34 12.93 7.87
C GLY A 388 4.65 13.42 8.52
N ILE A 389 5.43 12.51 9.11
CA ILE A 389 6.71 12.81 9.76
C ILE A 389 7.76 13.27 8.75
N PRO A 390 7.98 12.60 7.59
CA PRO A 390 8.91 13.10 6.59
C PRO A 390 8.60 14.52 6.09
N ILE A 391 7.33 14.81 5.79
CA ILE A 391 6.89 16.13 5.36
C ILE A 391 7.09 17.15 6.50
N ALA A 392 6.64 16.86 7.72
CA ALA A 392 6.85 17.75 8.86
C ALA A 392 8.34 18.07 9.09
N SER A 393 9.19 17.05 8.98
CA SER A 393 10.64 17.17 9.16
C SER A 393 11.32 17.95 8.03
N ALA A 394 10.74 17.96 6.83
CA ALA A 394 11.19 18.80 5.73
C ALA A 394 10.79 20.28 5.91
N LEU A 395 9.64 20.52 6.57
CA LEU A 395 9.08 21.85 6.76
C LEU A 395 9.67 22.61 7.96
N CYS A 396 9.98 21.90 9.06
CA CYS A 396 10.35 22.54 10.33
C CYS A 396 11.32 21.69 11.17
N ASP A 397 11.80 22.25 12.28
CA ASP A 397 12.79 21.61 13.17
C ASP A 397 12.18 21.02 14.44
N GLU A 398 11.06 21.57 14.90
CA GLU A 398 10.35 21.13 16.11
C GLU A 398 8.96 20.59 15.73
N ILE A 399 8.78 19.28 15.88
CA ILE A 399 7.57 18.58 15.46
C ILE A 399 6.84 18.05 16.69
N TYR A 400 5.60 18.49 16.87
CA TYR A 400 4.69 18.10 17.94
C TYR A 400 3.64 17.15 17.38
N ILE A 401 3.49 15.97 17.97
CA ILE A 401 2.65 14.88 17.46
C ILE A 401 1.48 14.63 18.41
N ALA A 402 0.28 14.53 17.83
CA ALA A 402 -0.95 14.10 18.51
C ALA A 402 -1.79 13.18 17.61
N GLY A 403 -2.78 12.50 18.19
CA GLY A 403 -3.63 11.55 17.45
C GLY A 403 -2.89 10.29 16.97
N CYS A 404 -1.72 10.01 17.52
CA CYS A 404 -0.93 8.80 17.27
C CYS A 404 -0.92 7.93 18.53
N ASP A 405 -2.11 7.54 18.97
CA ASP A 405 -2.34 7.04 20.33
C ASP A 405 -1.79 5.62 20.52
N GLY A 406 -1.72 4.83 19.44
CA GLY A 406 -1.39 3.41 19.54
C GLY A 406 -2.44 2.60 20.30
N THR A 407 -2.12 1.33 20.51
CA THR A 407 -2.93 0.36 21.26
C THR A 407 -2.15 -0.08 22.50
N LYS A 408 -2.86 -0.20 23.64
CA LYS A 408 -2.31 -0.90 24.82
C LYS A 408 -2.14 -2.37 24.48
N ILE A 409 -0.92 -2.86 24.58
CA ILE A 409 -0.64 -4.29 24.50
C ILE A 409 -0.67 -4.84 25.94
N SER A 410 -1.81 -5.40 26.37
CA SER A 410 -1.90 -6.09 27.66
C SER A 410 -1.16 -7.44 27.62
N LYS A 411 -0.75 -7.94 28.79
CA LYS A 411 -0.21 -9.31 28.93
C LYS A 411 -1.25 -10.39 28.62
N GLU A 412 -2.53 -10.06 28.81
CA GLU A 412 -3.68 -10.84 28.37
C GLU A 412 -4.02 -10.41 26.93
N GLU A 413 -4.19 -11.35 26.01
CA GLU A 413 -4.12 -11.19 24.54
C GLU A 413 -5.26 -10.37 23.89
N LYS A 414 -5.91 -9.46 24.61
CA LYS A 414 -6.99 -8.62 24.05
C LYS A 414 -6.45 -7.28 23.56
N LEU A 415 -6.32 -7.16 22.23
CA LEU A 415 -6.07 -5.88 21.56
C LEU A 415 -7.34 -5.03 21.55
N GLU A 416 -7.40 -3.96 22.33
CA GLU A 416 -8.45 -2.94 22.20
C GLU A 416 -8.03 -1.89 21.17
N TRP A 417 -8.34 -2.11 19.89
CA TRP A 417 -8.25 -1.05 18.89
C TRP A 417 -9.55 -0.26 18.89
N LYS A 418 -9.51 1.02 19.26
CA LYS A 418 -10.65 1.94 19.20
C LYS A 418 -10.40 2.95 18.09
N HIS A 419 -11.01 2.73 16.94
CA HIS A 419 -11.33 3.83 16.02
C HIS A 419 -12.44 4.68 16.67
N SER A 420 -12.53 5.97 16.32
CA SER A 420 -13.60 6.84 16.83
C SER A 420 -15.01 6.40 16.43
N GLN A 421 -15.14 5.39 15.54
CA GLN A 421 -16.40 4.72 15.24
C GLN A 421 -16.27 3.19 15.23
N LYS A 422 -17.36 2.56 15.69
CA LYS A 422 -17.55 1.12 15.93
C LYS A 422 -17.45 0.33 14.63
N ASP A 423 -16.69 -0.76 14.64
CA ASP A 423 -17.21 -2.10 14.39
C ASP A 423 -16.16 -3.14 14.82
N GLN A 424 -16.54 -4.07 15.69
CA GLN A 424 -15.69 -5.12 16.23
C GLN A 424 -16.42 -6.46 16.16
N LYS A 425 -16.00 -7.32 15.23
CA LYS A 425 -15.94 -8.77 15.38
C LYS A 425 -14.87 -9.30 14.45
N GLU A 426 -13.84 -9.95 14.99
CA GLU A 426 -13.17 -11.08 14.34
C GLU A 426 -12.13 -11.76 15.25
N GLU A 427 -11.82 -13.01 14.90
CA GLU A 427 -11.35 -14.14 15.70
C GLU A 427 -9.86 -14.13 16.09
N GLU A 428 -9.46 -15.06 16.97
CA GLU A 428 -8.16 -15.11 17.67
C GLU A 428 -6.91 -15.22 16.76
N GLU A 429 -6.98 -15.84 15.57
CA GLU A 429 -5.83 -15.86 14.62
C GLU A 429 -5.52 -14.45 14.05
N ASN A 430 -6.51 -13.55 13.95
CA ASN A 430 -6.31 -12.15 13.52
C ASN A 430 -5.56 -11.32 14.58
N ILE A 431 -5.58 -11.74 15.85
CA ILE A 431 -5.00 -10.99 16.96
C ILE A 431 -3.46 -11.05 16.92
N THR A 432 -2.87 -12.21 16.65
CA THR A 432 -1.40 -12.37 16.62
C THR A 432 -0.77 -11.62 15.44
N VAL A 433 -1.40 -11.67 14.26
CA VAL A 433 -0.94 -10.91 13.08
C VAL A 433 -1.03 -9.41 13.34
N ALA A 434 -2.16 -8.93 13.86
CA ALA A 434 -2.34 -7.53 14.24
C ALA A 434 -1.30 -7.07 15.28
N LYS A 435 -0.93 -7.92 16.24
CA LYS A 435 0.05 -7.58 17.27
C LYS A 435 1.44 -7.31 16.70
N GLN A 436 1.95 -8.14 15.80
CA GLN A 436 3.28 -7.88 15.21
C GLN A 436 3.25 -6.71 14.24
N GLU A 437 2.17 -6.50 13.48
CA GLU A 437 2.04 -5.29 12.66
C GLU A 437 2.12 -4.02 13.51
N ILE A 438 1.46 -4.02 14.67
CA ILE A 438 1.58 -2.96 15.67
C ILE A 438 3.03 -2.81 16.15
N LEU A 439 3.69 -3.90 16.53
CA LEU A 439 5.08 -3.86 17.01
C LEU A 439 6.07 -3.39 15.92
N ASN A 440 5.88 -3.83 14.67
CA ASN A 440 6.66 -3.39 13.53
C ASN A 440 6.45 -1.90 13.28
N HIS A 441 5.20 -1.43 13.36
CA HIS A 441 4.89 -0.01 13.27
C HIS A 441 5.56 0.80 14.39
N TYR A 442 5.56 0.30 15.63
CA TYR A 442 6.22 0.96 16.76
C TYR A 442 7.74 1.00 16.61
N ALA A 443 8.35 -0.10 16.16
CA ALA A 443 9.78 -0.17 15.89
C ALA A 443 10.17 0.81 14.77
N PHE A 444 9.40 0.85 13.69
CA PHE A 444 9.67 1.76 12.58
C PHE A 444 9.46 3.24 12.98
N MET A 445 8.49 3.53 13.84
CA MET A 445 8.34 4.86 14.42
C MET A 445 9.61 5.29 15.17
N GLU A 446 10.19 4.43 16.03
CA GLU A 446 11.44 4.74 16.73
C GLU A 446 12.61 4.96 15.78
N GLU A 447 12.75 4.10 14.77
CA GLU A 447 13.79 4.21 13.74
C GLU A 447 13.72 5.55 13.01
N LEU A 448 12.51 5.94 12.56
CA LEU A 448 12.27 7.18 11.83
C LEU A 448 12.53 8.43 12.67
N LEU A 449 12.06 8.45 13.92
CA LEU A 449 12.27 9.59 14.82
C LEU A 449 13.76 9.73 15.19
N THR A 450 14.43 8.61 15.48
CA THR A 450 15.88 8.59 15.75
C THR A 450 16.67 9.08 14.54
N TYR A 451 16.29 8.65 13.34
CA TYR A 451 16.88 9.16 12.10
C TYR A 451 16.73 10.68 12.00
N GLY A 452 15.54 11.22 12.28
CA GLY A 452 15.31 12.66 12.25
C GLY A 452 16.11 13.42 13.31
N GLU A 453 16.24 12.87 14.52
CA GLU A 453 17.06 13.44 15.60
C GLU A 453 18.55 13.50 15.20
N SER A 454 19.04 12.47 14.51
CA SER A 454 20.39 12.49 13.93
C SER A 454 20.60 13.60 12.88
N LYS A 455 19.51 14.15 12.33
CA LYS A 455 19.49 15.28 11.39
C LYS A 455 19.16 16.62 12.08
N GLY A 456 19.14 16.65 13.42
CA GLY A 456 18.90 17.86 14.20
C GLY A 456 17.42 18.20 14.41
N LYS A 457 16.50 17.30 14.04
CA LYS A 457 15.06 17.47 14.30
C LYS A 457 14.74 17.12 15.75
N LYS A 458 13.66 17.71 16.28
CA LYS A 458 13.15 17.44 17.61
C LYS A 458 11.70 17.00 17.50
N TYR A 459 11.37 15.90 18.17
CA TYR A 459 10.03 15.34 18.17
C TYR A 459 9.47 15.33 19.57
N PHE A 460 8.21 15.73 19.71
CA PHE A 460 7.51 15.80 20.97
C PHE A 460 6.13 15.16 20.87
N SER A 461 5.77 14.31 21.83
CA SER A 461 4.37 13.98 22.07
C SER A 461 3.82 14.92 23.13
N PHE A 462 2.84 15.73 22.77
CA PHE A 462 2.18 16.68 23.70
C PHE A 462 0.84 16.17 24.22
N VAL A 463 0.50 14.94 23.84
CA VAL A 463 -0.61 14.14 24.36
C VAL A 463 -0.10 12.74 24.73
N GLU A 464 -0.93 11.96 25.40
CA GLU A 464 -0.57 10.59 25.77
C GLU A 464 -0.61 9.65 24.56
N SER A 465 0.36 8.73 24.50
CA SER A 465 0.45 7.70 23.46
C SER A 465 1.01 6.41 24.06
N TYR A 466 0.49 5.28 23.60
CA TYR A 466 0.98 3.93 23.88
C TYR A 466 2.12 3.51 22.95
N ILE A 467 2.43 4.32 21.92
CA ILE A 467 3.60 4.09 21.07
C ILE A 467 4.85 4.45 21.87
N PRO A 468 5.77 3.51 22.16
CA PRO A 468 6.91 3.76 23.05
C PRO A 468 7.79 4.94 22.60
N ALA A 469 7.98 5.09 21.28
CA ALA A 469 8.76 6.16 20.68
C ALA A 469 8.19 7.56 20.96
N LEU A 470 6.86 7.70 21.00
CA LEU A 470 6.19 8.96 21.31
C LEU A 470 6.08 9.17 22.82
N SER A 471 5.81 8.11 23.57
CA SER A 471 5.70 8.15 25.04
C SER A 471 7.01 8.59 25.71
N SER A 472 8.15 8.11 25.23
CA SER A 472 9.49 8.53 25.70
C SER A 472 9.82 9.98 25.36
N ARG A 473 9.23 10.53 24.30
CA ARG A 473 9.36 11.92 23.84
C ARG A 473 8.22 12.80 24.33
N ARG A 474 7.55 12.42 25.43
CA ARG A 474 6.46 13.19 26.00
C ARG A 474 6.98 14.47 26.64
N CYS A 475 6.59 15.62 26.11
CA CYS A 475 6.76 16.87 26.84
C CYS A 475 5.68 16.96 27.92
N ARG A 476 6.08 17.15 29.18
CA ARG A 476 5.14 17.50 30.24
C ARG A 476 4.85 18.99 30.09
N GLU A 477 3.59 19.31 29.85
CA GLU A 477 3.05 20.65 30.07
C GLU A 477 2.33 20.71 31.40
#